data_AF-A0AAV4XHL6-F1
#
_entry.id   AF-A0AAV4XHL6-F1
#
_cell.length_a   1.000
_cell.length_b   1.000
_cell.length_c   1.000
_cell.angle_alpha   90.00
_cell.angle_beta   90.00
_cell.angle_gamma   90.00
#
_symmetry.space_group_name_H-M   'P 1'
#
loop_
_entity.id
_entity.type
_entity.pdbx_description
1 polymer ?
#
loop_
_entity_poly.entity_id
_entity_poly.type
_entity_poly.pdbx_seq_one_letter_code
_entity_poly.pdbx_strand_id
1 'polypeptide(L)'
;MEAVPRLPMISCDMKISPQNTEFGRILRKNAIKAPMDFTGCSILKRYYSQLHKLGSRFPMTDDGPACVPFMWTDIYSGLLIT
;
A
#
# COMPACT_ATOMS: atom_id res chain seq x y z
N MET A 1 -36.67 -22.08 1.68
CA MET A 1 -36.14 -20.84 2.29
C MET A 1 -34.80 -20.56 1.62
N GLU A 2 -34.81 -20.09 0.37
CA GLU A 2 -33.61 -20.14 -0.51
C GLU A 2 -33.38 -18.84 -1.31
N ALA A 3 -34.16 -17.79 -1.06
CA ALA A 3 -34.05 -16.53 -1.81
C ALA A 3 -34.14 -15.31 -0.88
N VAL A 4 -33.21 -15.20 0.07
CA VAL A 4 -33.00 -13.94 0.80
C VAL A 4 -32.15 -13.02 -0.10
N PRO A 5 -32.63 -11.82 -0.46
CA PRO A 5 -31.84 -10.87 -1.24
C PRO A 5 -30.55 -10.51 -0.50
N ARG A 6 -29.42 -10.50 -1.21
CA ARG A 6 -28.12 -10.13 -0.61
C ARG A 6 -28.09 -8.62 -0.37
N LEU A 7 -27.74 -8.23 0.85
CA LEU A 7 -27.56 -6.83 1.21
C LEU A 7 -26.25 -6.29 0.63
N PRO A 8 -26.18 -4.99 0.30
CA PRO A 8 -24.93 -4.37 -0.12
C PRO A 8 -23.89 -4.43 1.00
N MET A 9 -22.64 -4.64 0.62
CA MET A 9 -21.50 -4.62 1.55
C MET A 9 -20.76 -3.30 1.45
N ILE A 10 -20.17 -2.87 2.55
CA ILE A 10 -19.29 -1.70 2.60
C ILE A 10 -17.89 -2.13 2.13
N SER A 11 -17.26 -1.31 1.28
CA SER A 11 -15.86 -1.44 0.87
C SER A 11 -15.12 -0.13 1.06
N CYS A 12 -13.80 -0.19 1.25
CA CYS A 12 -12.94 0.99 1.38
C CYS A 12 -12.11 1.20 0.11
N ASP A 13 -11.90 2.46 -0.25
CA ASP A 13 -11.01 2.84 -1.35
C ASP A 13 -9.53 2.72 -0.95
N MET A 14 -8.68 2.47 -1.95
CA MET A 14 -7.24 2.33 -1.74
C MET A 14 -6.57 3.70 -1.59
N LYS A 15 -5.67 3.84 -0.61
CA LYS A 15 -4.87 5.05 -0.44
C LYS A 15 -3.96 5.28 -1.64
N ILE A 16 -3.80 6.54 -2.03
CA ILE A 16 -2.97 6.94 -3.17
C ILE A 16 -1.59 7.35 -2.65
N SER A 17 -0.54 6.87 -3.31
CA SER A 17 0.83 7.30 -3.04
C SER A 17 1.27 8.26 -4.14
N PRO A 18 1.39 9.58 -3.89
CA PRO A 18 1.75 10.57 -4.90
C PRO A 18 3.20 10.45 -5.36
N GLN A 19 4.09 9.90 -4.53
CA GLN A 19 5.51 9.80 -4.83
C GLN A 19 5.98 8.36 -5.03
N ASN A 20 6.74 8.16 -6.10
CA ASN A 20 7.45 6.92 -6.36
C ASN A 20 8.81 7.01 -5.69
N THR A 21 8.93 6.52 -4.46
CA THR A 21 10.24 6.40 -3.81
C THR A 21 11.17 5.56 -4.69
N GLU A 22 12.42 6.02 -4.88
CA GLU A 22 13.42 5.32 -5.69
C GLU A 22 13.74 3.93 -5.12
N PHE A 23 13.49 3.75 -3.82
CA PHE A 23 13.65 2.49 -3.13
C PHE A 23 12.60 1.45 -3.60
N GLY A 24 13.05 0.33 -4.17
CA GLY A 24 12.17 -0.77 -4.59
C GLY A 24 11.26 -0.42 -5.78
N ARG A 25 11.71 0.51 -6.63
CA ARG A 25 10.99 1.15 -7.76
C ARG A 25 10.04 0.25 -8.54
N ILE A 26 10.44 -0.98 -8.88
CA ILE A 26 9.62 -1.89 -9.70
C ILE A 26 8.45 -2.47 -8.88
N LEU A 27 8.72 -2.99 -7.68
CA LEU A 27 7.69 -3.58 -6.83
C LEU A 27 6.72 -2.53 -6.31
N ARG A 28 7.23 -1.34 -5.94
CA ARG A 28 6.40 -0.21 -5.53
C ARG A 28 5.49 0.24 -6.65
N LYS A 29 6.03 0.47 -7.87
CA LYS A 29 5.24 0.91 -9.03
C LYS A 29 4.09 -0.04 -9.34
N ASN A 30 4.31 -1.35 -9.21
CA ASN A 30 3.27 -2.35 -9.41
C ASN A 30 2.26 -2.36 -8.25
N ALA A 31 2.70 -2.15 -7.01
CA ALA A 31 1.83 -2.11 -5.83
C ALA A 31 0.91 -0.88 -5.80
N ILE A 32 1.42 0.32 -6.14
CA ILE A 32 0.62 1.56 -6.15
C ILE A 32 -0.38 1.62 -7.32
N LYS A 33 -0.22 0.76 -8.33
CA LYS A 33 -1.13 0.61 -9.48
C LYS A 33 -1.74 -0.80 -9.53
N ALA A 34 -1.84 -1.47 -8.39
CA ALA A 34 -2.33 -2.82 -8.34
C ALA A 34 -3.79 -2.88 -8.85
N PRO A 35 -4.14 -3.85 -9.71
CA PRO A 35 -5.52 -4.05 -10.13
C PRO A 35 -6.40 -4.45 -8.94
N MET A 36 -7.69 -4.08 -8.96
CA MET A 36 -8.68 -4.44 -7.93
C MET A 36 -9.18 -5.88 -8.15
N ASP A 37 -8.25 -6.83 -8.18
CA ASP A 37 -8.51 -8.25 -8.39
C ASP A 37 -7.63 -9.13 -7.46
N PHE A 38 -7.75 -10.45 -7.63
CA PHE A 38 -6.96 -11.41 -6.86
C PHE A 38 -5.45 -11.29 -7.13
N THR A 39 -5.05 -10.89 -8.34
CA THR A 39 -3.65 -10.68 -8.71
C THR A 39 -3.06 -9.48 -7.97
N GLY A 40 -3.82 -8.39 -7.87
CA GLY A 40 -3.46 -7.20 -7.11
C GLY A 40 -3.20 -7.50 -5.64
N CYS A 41 -4.03 -8.36 -5.03
CA CYS A 41 -3.81 -8.83 -3.66
C CYS A 41 -2.43 -9.48 -3.50
N SER A 42 -2.00 -10.29 -4.47
CA SER A 42 -0.70 -10.97 -4.44
C SER A 42 0.46 -9.98 -4.63
N ILE A 43 0.29 -8.99 -5.51
CA ILE A 43 1.29 -7.92 -5.73
C ILE A 43 1.51 -7.11 -4.44
N LEU A 44 0.43 -6.69 -3.77
CA LEU A 44 0.49 -5.94 -2.52
C LEU A 44 1.17 -6.74 -1.40
N LYS A 45 0.78 -8.01 -1.21
CA LYS A 45 1.39 -8.91 -0.21
C LYS A 45 2.89 -9.11 -0.47
N ARG A 46 3.28 -9.25 -1.74
CA ARG A 46 4.70 -9.37 -2.13
C ARG A 46 5.47 -8.10 -1.78
N TYR A 47 4.93 -6.92 -2.12
CA TYR A 47 5.58 -5.66 -1.81
C TYR A 47 5.75 -5.46 -0.29
N TYR A 48 4.68 -5.69 0.48
CA TYR A 48 4.72 -5.63 1.95
C TYR A 48 5.79 -6.55 2.55
N SER A 49 5.84 -7.80 2.10
CA SER A 49 6.82 -8.78 2.59
C SER A 49 8.26 -8.36 2.32
N GLN A 50 8.52 -7.68 1.20
CA GLN A 50 9.85 -7.17 0.87
C GLN A 50 10.23 -5.96 1.74
N LEU A 51 9.28 -5.04 1.98
CA LEU A 51 9.49 -3.92 2.91
C LEU A 51 9.77 -4.43 4.33
N HIS A 52 9.06 -5.45 4.81
CA HIS A 52 9.29 -6.02 6.13
C HIS A 52 10.69 -6.65 6.25
N LYS A 53 11.11 -7.43 5.23
CA LYS A 53 12.47 -8.01 5.18
C LYS A 53 13.56 -6.95 5.16
N LEU A 54 13.29 -5.84 4.50
CA LEU A 54 14.21 -4.72 4.41
C LEU A 54 14.32 -3.97 5.73
N GLY A 55 13.20 -3.62 6.37
CA GLY A 55 13.18 -2.96 7.68
C GLY A 55 13.85 -3.81 8.77
N SER A 56 13.81 -5.14 8.63
CA SER A 56 14.58 -6.04 9.52
C SER A 56 16.09 -5.96 9.31
N ARG A 57 16.57 -5.50 8.16
CA ARG A 57 18.01 -5.44 7.80
C ARG A 57 18.60 -4.04 7.90
N PHE A 58 17.78 -3.02 7.72
CA PHE A 58 18.18 -1.63 7.77
C PHE A 58 17.31 -0.90 8.78
N PRO A 59 17.90 -0.12 9.70
CA PRO A 59 17.14 0.75 10.60
C PRO A 59 16.52 1.89 9.78
N MET A 60 15.32 1.64 9.26
CA MET A 60 14.47 2.59 8.51
C MET A 60 13.43 3.28 9.40
N THR A 61 13.64 3.26 10.72
CA THR A 61 12.84 4.02 11.69
C THR A 61 13.04 5.52 11.49
N ASP A 62 12.13 6.35 12.00
CA ASP A 62 12.08 7.81 11.79
C ASP A 62 13.45 8.52 11.90
N ASP A 63 14.30 8.15 12.86
CA ASP A 63 15.63 8.74 13.08
C ASP A 63 16.81 7.90 12.56
N GLY A 64 16.53 6.85 11.79
CA GLY A 64 17.55 5.95 11.26
C GLY A 64 18.33 6.58 10.10
N PRO A 65 19.64 6.25 9.94
CA PRO A 65 20.46 6.77 8.84
C PRO A 65 20.00 6.30 7.45
N ALA A 66 19.09 5.32 7.39
CA ALA A 66 18.47 4.81 6.18
C ALA A 66 16.96 5.14 6.10
N CYS A 67 16.48 6.12 6.87
CA CYS A 67 15.11 6.58 6.81
C CYS A 67 14.77 7.08 5.40
N VAL A 68 13.69 6.54 4.82
CA VAL A 68 13.19 6.95 3.52
C VAL A 68 11.83 7.59 3.74
N PRO A 69 11.62 8.83 3.29
CA PRO A 69 10.32 9.48 3.44
C PRO A 69 9.28 8.73 2.61
N PHE A 70 8.22 8.26 3.27
CA PHE A 70 7.04 7.74 2.60
C PHE A 70 5.95 8.81 2.67
N MET A 71 5.19 8.94 1.59
CA MET A 71 4.10 9.89 1.50
C MET A 71 2.87 9.20 0.95
N TRP A 72 1.74 9.41 1.62
CA TRP A 72 0.44 8.90 1.24
C TRP A 72 -0.58 10.03 1.23
N THR A 73 -1.57 9.94 0.36
CA THR A 73 -2.70 10.85 0.35
C THR A 73 -3.82 10.25 1.20
N ASP A 74 -4.31 11.01 2.16
CA ASP A 74 -5.51 10.64 2.90
C ASP A 74 -6.75 10.71 1.98
N ILE A 75 -7.56 9.65 2.01
CA ILE A 75 -8.68 9.47 1.06
C ILE A 75 -9.89 10.34 1.38
N TYR A 76 -9.99 10.90 2.58
CA TYR A 76 -11.14 11.70 3.01
C TYR A 76 -10.86 13.20 2.97
N SER A 77 -9.64 13.60 3.35
CA SER A 77 -9.20 14.99 3.39
C SER A 77 -8.40 15.40 2.15
N GLY A 78 -7.88 14.45 1.37
CA GLY A 78 -6.97 14.72 0.26
C GLY A 78 -5.59 15.25 0.71
N LEU A 79 -5.34 15.35 2.02
CA LEU A 79 -4.09 15.85 2.55
C LEU A 79 -2.98 14.81 2.38
N LEU A 80 -1.78 15.31 2.11
CA LEU A 80 -0.59 14.48 2.00
C LEU A 80 -0.02 14.26 3.41
N ILE A 81 0.04 13.00 3.83
CA ILE A 81 0.56 12.54 5.11
C ILE A 81 1.93 11.87 4.90
N THR A 82 2.89 12.24 5.74
CA THR A 82 4.25 11.69 5.81
C THR A 82 4.34 10.66 6.92
#